data_AF-A0A090RKK6-F1
#
_entry.id   AF-A0A090RKK6-F1
#
_cell.length_a   1.000
_cell.length_b   1.000
_cell.length_c   1.000
_cell.angle_alpha   90.00
_cell.angle_beta   90.00
_cell.angle_gamma   90.00
#
_symmetry.space_group_name_H-M   'P 1'
#
loop_
_entity.id
_entity.type
_entity.pdbx_description
1 polymer ?
#
loop_
_entity_poly.entity_id
_entity_poly.type
_entity_poly.pdbx_seq_one_letter_code
_entity_poly.pdbx_strand_id
1 'polypeptide(L)'
;MKPAPVHGPHIDLSWVPDLPPGDPLFTHQWHLRNTGQTAFSQSAGTPGQDMNLWITHLLGIQGVGVNVAIIDDGLEINHPDLAANIRPGSRDFVNNDDDPTPTSPDDTHARQWRA
;
A
#
# COMPACT_ATOMS: atom_id res chain seq x y z
N MET A 1 35.86 -14.09 -0.94
CA MET A 1 34.96 -13.88 -2.09
C MET A 1 33.53 -13.92 -1.57
N LYS A 2 32.74 -12.87 -1.78
CA LYS A 2 31.31 -12.87 -1.44
C LYS A 2 30.59 -13.75 -2.49
N PRO A 3 29.78 -14.74 -2.10
CA PRO A 3 29.03 -15.53 -3.07
C PRO A 3 28.08 -14.62 -3.87
N ALA A 4 27.93 -14.91 -5.16
CA ALA A 4 27.00 -14.21 -6.03
C ALA A 4 25.56 -14.36 -5.50
N PRO A 5 24.69 -13.36 -5.64
CA PRO A 5 23.29 -13.50 -5.29
C PRO A 5 22.71 -14.66 -6.09
N VAL A 6 22.21 -15.67 -5.39
CA VAL A 6 21.46 -16.76 -6.02
C VAL A 6 20.14 -16.13 -6.46
N HIS A 7 20.06 -15.72 -7.73
CA HIS A 7 18.78 -15.47 -8.34
C HIS A 7 18.04 -16.80 -8.34
N GLY A 8 16.97 -16.89 -7.54
CA GLY A 8 15.98 -17.94 -7.70
C GLY A 8 15.47 -17.94 -9.15
N PRO A 9 14.75 -18.99 -9.59
CA PRO A 9 14.20 -19.01 -10.94
C PRO A 9 13.48 -17.70 -11.19
N HIS A 10 13.89 -16.97 -12.23
CA HIS A 10 13.13 -15.83 -12.73
C HIS A 10 11.83 -16.39 -13.28
N ILE A 11 10.84 -16.50 -12.40
CA ILE A 11 9.45 -16.73 -12.77
C ILE A 11 9.02 -15.50 -13.55
N ASP A 12 8.69 -15.69 -14.83
CA ASP A 12 8.03 -14.66 -15.62
C ASP A 12 6.65 -14.42 -15.02
N LEU A 13 6.49 -13.26 -14.38
CA LEU A 13 5.24 -12.83 -13.74
C LEU A 13 4.39 -11.95 -14.66
N SER A 14 4.75 -11.78 -15.94
CA SER A 14 3.99 -10.94 -16.89
C SER A 14 2.52 -11.36 -17.03
N TRP A 15 2.20 -12.64 -16.78
CA TRP A 15 0.84 -13.18 -16.81
C TRP A 15 0.02 -12.91 -15.54
N VAL A 16 0.65 -12.51 -14.43
CA VAL A 16 -0.07 -12.17 -13.20
C VAL A 16 -0.75 -10.81 -13.40
N PRO A 17 -2.09 -10.74 -13.31
CA PRO A 17 -2.80 -9.48 -13.47
C PRO A 17 -2.42 -8.51 -12.35
N ASP A 18 -2.61 -7.23 -12.62
CA ASP A 18 -2.51 -6.18 -11.61
C ASP A 18 -3.63 -6.36 -10.57
N LEU A 19 -3.27 -6.35 -9.28
CA LEU A 19 -4.15 -6.66 -8.16
C LEU A 19 -3.96 -5.61 -7.05
N PRO A 20 -4.93 -4.71 -6.81
CA PRO A 20 -6.34 -4.82 -7.18
C PRO A 20 -6.66 -4.45 -8.65
N PRO A 21 -7.56 -5.17 -9.32
CA PRO A 21 -7.94 -4.85 -10.70
C PRO A 21 -8.73 -3.54 -10.76
N GLY A 22 -8.36 -2.65 -11.67
CA GLY A 22 -9.08 -1.41 -11.94
C GLY A 22 -8.59 -0.19 -11.16
N ASP A 23 -7.60 -0.35 -10.27
CA ASP A 23 -6.91 0.79 -9.66
C ASP A 23 -6.04 1.51 -10.71
N PRO A 24 -6.27 2.79 -11.01
CA PRO A 24 -5.53 3.52 -12.04
C PRO A 24 -4.08 3.81 -11.68
N LEU A 25 -3.71 3.75 -10.39
CA LEU A 25 -2.37 4.05 -9.88
C LEU A 25 -1.54 2.80 -9.57
N PHE A 26 -2.12 1.59 -9.61
CA PHE A 26 -1.40 0.35 -9.30
C PHE A 26 -0.07 0.20 -10.06
N THR A 27 -0.03 0.53 -11.35
CA THR A 27 1.20 0.43 -12.16
C THR A 27 2.36 1.28 -11.65
N HIS A 28 2.08 2.29 -10.82
CA HIS A 28 3.06 3.16 -10.18
C HIS A 28 3.44 2.70 -8.76
N GLN A 29 2.75 1.72 -8.18
CA GLN A 29 3.01 1.20 -6.84
C GLN A 29 4.11 0.14 -6.84
N TRP A 30 5.35 0.61 -7.04
CA TRP A 30 6.54 -0.26 -7.13
C TRP A 30 6.70 -1.19 -5.92
N HIS A 31 6.22 -0.81 -4.73
CA HIS A 31 6.34 -1.63 -3.53
C HIS A 31 5.46 -2.91 -3.58
N LEU A 32 4.40 -2.92 -4.39
CA LEU A 32 3.58 -4.11 -4.65
C LEU A 32 4.17 -4.96 -5.78
N ARG A 33 4.63 -4.30 -6.86
CA ARG A 33 5.20 -4.95 -8.04
C ARG A 33 6.22 -4.02 -8.71
N ASN A 34 7.50 -4.36 -8.63
CA ASN A 34 8.56 -3.55 -9.20
C ASN A 34 9.00 -4.08 -10.57
N THR A 35 8.56 -3.41 -11.63
CA THR A 35 8.95 -3.70 -13.02
C THR A 35 10.05 -2.76 -13.53
N GLY A 36 10.65 -1.94 -12.64
CA GLY A 36 11.56 -0.87 -13.02
C GLY A 36 10.84 0.41 -13.47
N GLN A 37 9.59 0.61 -13.03
CA GLN A 37 8.85 1.85 -13.28
C GLN A 37 9.49 3.04 -12.53
N THR A 38 9.22 4.25 -13.01
CA THR A 38 9.66 5.48 -12.35
C THR A 38 8.71 5.98 -11.27
N ALA A 39 7.44 5.54 -11.26
CA ALA A 39 6.46 5.88 -10.23
C ALA A 39 6.40 7.39 -9.90
N PHE A 40 6.23 8.23 -10.93
CA PHE A 40 6.24 9.69 -10.84
C PHE A 40 7.57 10.34 -10.38
N SER A 41 8.63 9.55 -10.20
CA SER A 41 9.99 10.02 -9.93
C SER A 41 10.79 10.26 -11.22
N GLN A 42 11.96 10.88 -11.10
CA GLN A 42 12.91 11.10 -12.19
C GLN A 42 13.74 9.86 -12.53
N SER A 43 13.73 8.83 -11.69
CA SER A 43 14.59 7.65 -11.85
C SER A 43 13.82 6.37 -11.58
N ALA A 44 14.21 5.31 -12.27
CA ALA A 44 13.64 3.98 -12.11
C ALA A 44 14.29 3.23 -10.94
N GLY A 45 13.52 2.34 -10.31
CA GLY A 45 14.02 1.37 -9.35
C GLY A 45 14.71 0.17 -10.01
N THR A 46 15.21 -0.75 -9.19
CA THR A 46 15.71 -2.05 -9.67
C THR A 46 14.54 -3.05 -9.71
N PRO A 47 14.23 -3.67 -10.87
CA PRO A 47 13.15 -4.64 -10.98
C PRO A 47 13.25 -5.79 -9.95
N GLY A 48 12.10 -6.23 -9.45
CA GLY A 48 11.99 -7.31 -8.44
C GLY A 48 12.39 -6.92 -7.02
N GLN A 49 12.77 -5.66 -6.76
CA GLN A 49 12.90 -5.13 -5.40
C GLN A 49 11.54 -4.60 -4.93
N ASP A 50 10.67 -5.52 -4.49
CA ASP A 50 9.32 -5.28 -3.98
C ASP A 50 8.99 -6.23 -2.81
N MET A 51 7.77 -6.16 -2.27
CA MET A 51 7.34 -7.02 -1.16
C MET A 51 7.05 -8.48 -1.57
N ASN A 52 7.12 -8.81 -2.87
CA ASN A 52 6.87 -10.15 -3.40
C ASN A 52 5.50 -10.76 -2.99
N LEU A 53 4.45 -9.93 -2.98
CA LEU A 53 3.09 -10.27 -2.53
C LEU A 53 2.21 -10.89 -3.62
N TRP A 54 2.73 -11.10 -4.83
CA TRP A 54 1.94 -11.52 -5.99
C TRP A 54 1.21 -12.85 -5.75
N ILE A 55 1.86 -13.83 -5.11
CA ILE A 55 1.25 -15.14 -4.86
C ILE A 55 0.15 -15.04 -3.80
N THR A 56 0.32 -14.20 -2.77
CA THR A 56 -0.70 -13.98 -1.74
C THR A 56 -1.92 -13.29 -2.33
N HIS A 57 -1.72 -12.26 -3.18
CA HIS A 57 -2.84 -11.60 -3.86
C HIS A 57 -3.55 -12.54 -4.82
N LEU A 58 -2.82 -13.36 -5.58
CA LEU A 58 -3.40 -14.36 -6.49
C LEU A 58 -4.23 -15.41 -5.75
N LEU A 59 -3.81 -15.80 -4.55
CA LEU A 59 -4.56 -16.73 -3.68
C LEU A 59 -5.68 -16.05 -2.88
N GLY A 60 -5.92 -14.74 -3.05
CA GLY A 60 -6.94 -14.00 -2.31
C GLY A 60 -6.60 -13.73 -0.84
N ILE A 61 -5.33 -13.90 -0.46
CA ILE A 61 -4.83 -13.62 0.89
C ILE A 61 -4.57 -12.11 1.00
N GLN A 62 -5.61 -11.37 1.40
CA GLN A 62 -5.65 -9.90 1.38
C GLN A 62 -5.85 -9.28 2.78
N GLY A 63 -5.59 -10.04 3.85
CA GLY A 63 -5.74 -9.54 5.23
C GLY A 63 -7.17 -9.52 5.76
N VAL A 64 -8.11 -10.20 5.09
CA VAL A 64 -9.52 -10.31 5.54
C VAL A 64 -9.58 -10.83 6.98
N GLY A 65 -10.26 -10.07 7.85
CA GLY A 65 -10.44 -10.40 9.26
C GLY A 65 -9.31 -9.92 10.19
N VAL A 66 -8.26 -9.30 9.65
CA VAL A 66 -7.21 -8.64 10.45
C VAL A 66 -7.62 -7.21 10.77
N ASN A 67 -7.55 -6.83 12.04
CA ASN A 67 -7.72 -5.43 12.46
C ASN A 67 -6.34 -4.78 12.59
N VAL A 68 -6.17 -3.62 11.97
CA VAL A 68 -4.95 -2.80 12.06
C VAL A 68 -5.35 -1.46 12.67
N ALA A 69 -4.61 -1.01 13.69
CA ALA A 69 -4.76 0.32 14.27
C ALA A 69 -3.59 1.19 13.83
N ILE A 70 -3.89 2.40 13.33
CA ILE A 70 -2.90 3.40 12.94
C ILE A 70 -2.89 4.47 14.05
N ILE A 71 -1.74 4.67 14.68
CA ILE A 71 -1.53 5.72 15.70
C ILE A 71 -0.61 6.76 15.06
N ASP A 72 -1.21 7.84 14.57
CA ASP A 72 -0.55 8.84 13.71
C ASP A 72 -1.20 10.23 13.91
N ASP A 73 -0.93 11.18 13.03
CA ASP A 73 -1.46 12.56 13.05
C ASP A 73 -2.95 12.69 12.70
N GLY A 74 -3.57 11.62 12.19
CA GLY A 74 -5.01 11.52 11.92
C GLY A 74 -5.32 10.32 11.02
N LEU A 75 -6.49 10.30 10.39
CA LEU A 75 -6.85 9.40 9.28
C LEU A 75 -8.11 9.93 8.58
N GLU A 76 -8.07 10.09 7.27
CA GLU A 76 -9.25 10.50 6.48
C GLU A 76 -10.21 9.31 6.29
N ILE A 77 -11.06 9.04 7.29
CA ILE A 77 -11.91 7.85 7.32
C ILE A 77 -13.00 7.82 6.23
N ASN A 78 -13.33 8.98 5.63
CA ASN A 78 -14.30 9.10 4.55
C ASN A 78 -13.66 9.07 3.15
N HIS A 79 -12.34 8.81 3.04
CA HIS A 79 -11.68 8.74 1.74
C HIS A 79 -12.23 7.57 0.89
N PRO A 80 -12.53 7.75 -0.41
CA PRO A 80 -13.09 6.70 -1.26
C PRO A 80 -12.30 5.38 -1.27
N ASP A 81 -10.96 5.44 -1.22
CA ASP A 81 -10.11 4.23 -1.20
C ASP A 81 -9.94 3.61 0.20
N LEU A 82 -10.41 4.28 1.27
CA LEU A 82 -10.26 3.80 2.66
C LEU A 82 -11.59 3.43 3.31
N ALA A 83 -12.66 4.16 3.03
CA ALA A 83 -13.92 4.10 3.76
C ALA A 83 -14.52 2.69 3.84
N ALA A 84 -14.38 1.89 2.79
CA ALA A 84 -14.85 0.50 2.76
C ALA A 84 -14.12 -0.42 3.76
N ASN A 85 -12.92 -0.04 4.20
CA ASN A 85 -12.06 -0.81 5.10
C ASN A 85 -12.03 -0.27 6.53
N ILE A 86 -12.69 0.86 6.82
CA ILE A 86 -12.77 1.43 8.17
C ILE A 86 -13.75 0.64 9.03
N ARG A 87 -13.38 0.43 10.31
CA ARG A 87 -14.21 -0.17 11.34
C ARG A 87 -14.39 0.79 12.51
N PRO A 88 -15.50 0.69 13.28
CA PRO A 88 -15.65 1.46 14.51
C PRO A 88 -14.51 1.21 15.50
N GLY A 89 -14.08 2.25 16.23
CA GLY A 89 -13.03 2.17 17.24
C GLY A 89 -11.91 3.21 17.11
N SER A 90 -11.97 4.08 16.10
CA SER A 90 -11.09 5.25 16.00
C SER A 90 -11.26 6.22 17.16
N ARG A 91 -10.22 6.99 17.45
CA ARG A 91 -10.25 8.04 18.47
C ARG A 91 -9.36 9.21 18.08
N ASP A 92 -9.92 10.41 18.05
CA ASP A 92 -9.16 11.65 18.03
C ASP A 92 -8.95 12.15 19.47
N PHE A 93 -7.69 12.27 19.88
CA PHE A 93 -7.33 12.77 21.21
C PHE A 93 -7.23 14.30 21.28
N VAL A 94 -7.18 14.99 20.15
CA VAL A 94 -7.14 16.45 20.06
C VAL A 94 -8.56 17.01 20.25
N ASN A 95 -9.52 16.52 19.47
CA ASN A 95 -10.92 16.99 19.54
C ASN A 95 -11.80 16.14 20.46
N ASN A 96 -11.27 15.02 20.95
CA ASN A 96 -11.94 14.12 21.90
C ASN A 96 -13.23 13.49 21.36
N ASP A 97 -13.26 13.18 20.06
CA ASP A 97 -14.31 12.46 19.36
C ASP A 97 -13.75 11.20 18.66
N ASP A 98 -14.58 10.54 17.86
CA ASP A 98 -14.23 9.29 17.17
C ASP A 98 -13.93 9.52 15.67
N ASP A 99 -13.83 10.78 15.23
CA ASP A 99 -13.50 11.15 13.86
C ASP A 99 -12.04 11.67 13.79
N PRO A 100 -11.07 10.81 13.43
CA PRO A 100 -9.67 11.19 13.36
C PRO A 100 -9.33 11.99 12.09
N THR A 101 -10.33 12.49 11.34
CA THR A 101 -10.10 13.24 10.10
C THR A 101 -9.31 14.52 10.39
N PRO A 102 -8.09 14.68 9.83
CA PRO A 102 -7.27 15.82 10.17
C PRO A 102 -7.88 17.13 9.65
N THR A 103 -7.97 18.12 10.53
CA THR A 103 -8.52 19.45 10.22
C THR A 103 -7.47 20.43 9.69
N SER A 104 -6.20 20.15 9.97
CA SER A 104 -5.07 20.92 9.44
C SER A 104 -4.65 20.43 8.06
N PRO A 105 -4.27 21.33 7.14
CA PRO A 105 -3.60 20.96 5.90
C PRO A 105 -2.18 20.42 6.11
N ASP A 106 -1.58 20.60 7.30
CA ASP A 106 -0.23 20.10 7.60
C ASP A 106 -0.24 18.64 8.08
N ASP A 107 -1.36 18.15 8.62
CA ASP A 107 -1.54 16.79 9.13
C ASP A 107 -1.80 15.80 7.97
N THR A 108 -0.82 15.65 7.10
CA THR A 108 -0.93 14.90 5.84
C THR A 108 -0.33 13.51 5.89
N HIS A 109 0.36 13.15 6.98
CA HIS A 109 1.09 11.90 7.03
C HIS A 109 0.13 10.72 6.88
N ALA A 110 -0.99 10.77 7.61
CA ALA A 110 -2.04 9.79 7.49
C ALA A 110 -2.88 9.86 6.20
N ARG A 111 -2.73 10.89 5.37
CA ARG A 111 -3.40 10.96 4.07
C ARG A 111 -2.69 10.10 3.01
N GLN A 112 -1.46 9.66 3.27
CA GLN A 112 -0.63 8.87 2.34
C GLN A 112 -0.90 7.35 2.39
N TRP A 113 -1.74 6.85 3.31
CA TRP A 113 -2.10 5.42 3.40
C TRP A 113 -3.06 4.94 2.29
N ARG A 114 -3.11 5.65 1.16
CA ARG A 114 -3.91 5.31 -0.01
C ARG A 114 -3.09 4.34 -0.85
N ALA A 115 -3.65 3.18 -1.13
CA ALA A 115 -3.07 2.16 -1.99
C ALA A 115 -4.15 1.62 -2.92
#